data_AF-A0A9D9C520-F1
#
_entry.id   AF-A0A9D9C520-F1
#
_cell.length_a   1.000
_cell.length_b   1.000
_cell.length_c   1.000
_cell.angle_alpha   90.00
_cell.angle_beta   90.00
_cell.angle_gamma   90.00
#
_symmetry.space_group_name_H-M   'P 1'
#
loop_
_entity.id
_entity.type
_entity.pdbx_description
1 polymer ?
#
loop_
_entity_poly.entity_id
_entity_poly.type
_entity_poly.pdbx_seq_one_letter_code
_entity_poly.pdbx_strand_id
1 'polypeptide(L)'
;AGQWGAALSYAAKVFGLEAAVYQVKISYNQKPYRRSIMQTFGAQVTPLPSMSTRAGKDVLTREPNCQGSLGTAISEAIELARTTPNCKYTLGSVLNHVTLHQTIIGLEAEKQMEMAGEYPDTVIACFGGGSNFGGIAFPFMRHNILEGKKTRFVAAEPASCPKLTHGVFQYDYADEAGYTPLLPMFTLGHNFMPANIHAGGLRYHGAGVIVSQLLKDGYMEAMDLNQLETFEAGMLFAQAEGIIPAPESCHAIAATIREAKRCKEEGKEETILFCLSGHGLIDMASYDLYLSGSLQNCEVTDEDVKRNIDKIEKYV
;
A
#
# COMPACT_ATOMS: atom_id res chain seq x y z
N ALA A 1 3.58 7.01 -5.15
CA ALA A 1 4.55 7.83 -4.38
C ALA A 1 5.98 7.65 -4.88
N GLY A 2 6.48 6.43 -5.10
CA GLY A 2 7.75 6.16 -5.82
C GLY A 2 8.67 5.15 -5.12
N GLN A 3 8.25 4.62 -3.97
CA GLN A 3 8.97 3.63 -3.18
C GLN A 3 9.30 2.39 -4.01
N TRP A 4 8.29 1.82 -4.69
CA TRP A 4 8.49 0.66 -5.56
C TRP A 4 9.47 0.94 -6.70
N GLY A 5 9.30 2.06 -7.39
CA GLY A 5 10.21 2.47 -8.47
C GLY A 5 11.65 2.61 -7.98
N ALA A 6 11.88 3.22 -6.81
CA ALA A 6 13.21 3.35 -6.22
C ALA A 6 13.84 1.98 -5.88
N ALA A 7 13.08 1.10 -5.21
CA ALA A 7 13.54 -0.25 -4.88
C ALA A 7 13.89 -1.07 -6.13
N LEU A 8 13.02 -1.02 -7.16
CA LEU A 8 13.25 -1.71 -8.42
C LEU A 8 14.44 -1.13 -9.19
N SER A 9 14.60 0.19 -9.20
CA SER A 9 15.74 0.85 -9.86
C SER A 9 17.07 0.40 -9.25
N TYR A 10 17.14 0.33 -7.92
CA TYR A 10 18.31 -0.19 -7.23
C TYR A 10 18.55 -1.67 -7.54
N ALA A 11 17.52 -2.50 -7.42
CA ALA A 11 17.63 -3.93 -7.71
C ALA A 11 18.09 -4.19 -9.15
N ALA A 12 17.49 -3.52 -10.13
CA ALA A 12 17.89 -3.61 -11.53
C ALA A 12 19.38 -3.25 -11.70
N LYS A 13 19.83 -2.16 -11.08
CA LYS A 13 21.24 -1.76 -11.12
C LYS A 13 22.18 -2.82 -10.53
N VAL A 14 21.83 -3.41 -9.39
CA VAL A 14 22.60 -4.48 -8.74
C VAL A 14 22.71 -5.72 -9.64
N PHE A 15 21.64 -6.06 -10.36
CA PHE A 15 21.61 -7.20 -11.28
C PHE A 15 22.09 -6.88 -12.71
N GLY A 16 22.61 -5.67 -12.97
CA GLY A 16 23.07 -5.27 -14.30
C GLY A 16 21.95 -5.13 -15.35
N LEU A 17 20.72 -4.85 -14.90
CA LEU A 17 19.53 -4.64 -15.73
C LEU A 17 19.23 -3.15 -15.87
N GLU A 18 18.56 -2.80 -16.97
CA GLU A 18 17.95 -1.48 -17.15
C GLU A 18 16.56 -1.46 -16.50
N ALA A 19 16.16 -0.29 -15.97
CA ALA A 19 14.85 -0.08 -15.38
C ALA A 19 14.13 1.09 -16.06
N ALA A 20 12.90 0.84 -16.51
CA ALA A 20 11.96 1.86 -16.95
C ALA A 20 10.82 1.96 -15.93
N VAL A 21 10.62 3.15 -15.37
CA VAL A 21 9.62 3.42 -14.33
C VAL A 21 8.60 4.41 -14.85
N TYR A 22 7.34 3.98 -14.92
CA TYR A 22 6.20 4.86 -15.13
C TYR A 22 5.72 5.38 -13.78
N GLN A 23 5.89 6.69 -13.54
CA GLN A 23 5.51 7.34 -12.28
C GLN A 23 4.29 8.25 -12.48
N VAL A 24 3.28 8.10 -11.63
CA VAL A 24 2.07 8.96 -11.60
C VAL A 24 2.46 10.44 -11.63
N LYS A 25 1.94 11.22 -12.59
CA LYS A 25 2.36 12.61 -12.87
C LYS A 25 2.27 13.53 -11.67
N ILE A 26 1.18 13.49 -10.88
CA ILE A 26 1.11 14.28 -9.65
C ILE A 26 2.19 13.88 -8.64
N SER A 27 2.48 12.59 -8.48
CA SER A 27 3.57 12.12 -7.61
C SER A 27 4.96 12.49 -8.15
N TYR A 28 5.16 12.46 -9.47
CA TYR A 28 6.41 12.85 -10.12
C TYR A 28 6.74 14.32 -9.84
N ASN A 29 5.73 15.18 -9.81
CA ASN A 29 5.88 16.61 -9.52
C ASN A 29 5.99 16.92 -8.02
N GLN A 30 5.13 16.31 -7.19
CA GLN A 30 5.09 16.57 -5.75
C GLN A 30 6.21 15.89 -4.96
N LYS A 31 6.78 14.78 -5.46
CA LYS A 31 7.81 13.98 -4.78
C LYS A 31 9.07 13.83 -5.65
N PRO A 32 9.75 14.92 -6.02
CA PRO A 32 10.88 14.92 -6.97
C PRO A 32 12.10 14.16 -6.44
N TYR A 33 12.27 14.04 -5.12
CA TYR A 33 13.41 13.31 -4.55
C TYR A 33 13.39 11.82 -4.89
N ARG A 34 12.21 11.18 -4.94
CA ARG A 34 12.12 9.77 -5.36
C ARG A 34 12.46 9.58 -6.82
N ARG A 35 12.06 10.50 -7.69
CA ARG A 35 12.51 10.52 -9.08
C ARG A 35 14.04 10.61 -9.16
N SER A 36 14.62 11.52 -8.38
CA SER A 36 16.07 11.72 -8.36
C SER A 36 16.80 10.46 -7.89
N ILE A 37 16.30 9.77 -6.86
CA ILE A 37 16.84 8.47 -6.40
C ILE A 37 16.81 7.42 -7.51
N MET A 38 15.66 7.28 -8.19
CA MET A 38 15.52 6.33 -9.31
C MET A 38 16.54 6.63 -10.43
N GLN A 39 16.68 7.89 -10.81
CA GLN A 39 17.64 8.34 -11.83
C GLN A 39 19.10 8.16 -11.38
N THR A 40 19.41 8.36 -10.10
CA THR A 40 20.74 8.08 -9.52
C THR A 40 21.11 6.59 -9.66
N PHE A 41 20.14 5.69 -9.56
CA PHE A 41 20.36 4.25 -9.84
C PHE A 41 20.36 3.91 -11.33
N GLY A 42 20.18 4.89 -12.21
CA GLY A 42 20.23 4.72 -13.67
C GLY A 42 18.89 4.37 -14.32
N ALA A 43 17.77 4.47 -13.59
CA ALA A 43 16.46 4.20 -14.17
C ALA A 43 15.96 5.36 -15.03
N GLN A 44 15.26 5.02 -16.11
CA GLN A 44 14.46 5.97 -16.88
C GLN A 44 13.12 6.16 -16.18
N VAL A 45 12.71 7.42 -15.93
CA VAL A 45 11.47 7.73 -15.21
C VAL A 45 10.56 8.58 -16.09
N THR A 46 9.39 8.04 -16.45
CA THR A 46 8.41 8.66 -17.34
C THR A 46 7.17 9.08 -16.53
N PRO A 47 6.77 10.37 -16.55
CA PRO A 47 5.50 10.79 -15.94
C PRO A 47 4.31 10.29 -16.76
N LEU A 48 3.27 9.80 -16.08
CA LEU A 48 2.04 9.26 -16.70
C LEU A 48 0.75 9.96 -16.26
N PRO A 49 -0.29 10.04 -17.10
CA PRO A 49 -0.43 9.35 -18.39
C PRO A 49 0.51 9.93 -19.45
N SER A 50 1.10 9.08 -20.29
CA SER A 50 2.12 9.46 -21.27
C SER A 50 1.64 9.27 -22.72
N MET A 51 2.23 10.03 -23.65
CA MET A 51 1.99 9.83 -25.09
C MET A 51 2.80 8.65 -25.67
N SER A 52 3.54 7.91 -24.84
CA SER A 52 4.43 6.82 -25.30
C SER A 52 3.72 5.48 -25.49
N THR A 53 2.51 5.31 -24.92
CA THR A 53 1.72 4.08 -24.96
C THR A 53 0.31 4.37 -25.48
N ARG A 54 -0.45 3.34 -25.91
CA ARG A 54 -1.87 3.52 -26.25
C ARG A 54 -2.72 3.76 -25.00
N ALA A 55 -2.47 3.01 -23.93
CA ALA A 55 -3.17 3.20 -22.67
C ALA A 55 -3.07 4.66 -22.16
N GLY A 56 -1.87 5.25 -22.21
CA GLY A 56 -1.67 6.65 -21.83
C GLY A 56 -2.33 7.66 -22.78
N LYS A 57 -2.29 7.41 -24.10
CA LYS A 57 -2.96 8.26 -25.12
C LYS A 57 -4.48 8.27 -24.96
N ASP A 58 -5.08 7.11 -24.69
CA ASP A 58 -6.52 6.97 -24.53
C ASP A 58 -7.01 7.78 -23.32
N VAL A 59 -6.26 7.71 -22.20
CA VAL A 59 -6.54 8.53 -21.01
C VAL A 59 -6.41 10.02 -21.31
N LEU A 60 -5.35 10.47 -21.98
CA LEU A 60 -5.15 11.90 -22.30
C LEU A 60 -6.14 12.43 -23.33
N THR A 61 -6.66 11.59 -24.21
CA THR A 61 -7.68 11.98 -25.19
C THR A 61 -9.03 12.19 -24.50
N ARG A 62 -9.36 11.34 -23.51
CA ARG A 62 -10.56 11.49 -22.68
C ARG A 62 -10.45 12.65 -21.70
N GLU A 63 -9.30 12.81 -21.06
CA GLU A 63 -9.04 13.82 -20.03
C GLU A 63 -7.61 14.39 -20.16
N PRO A 64 -7.42 15.48 -20.93
CA PRO A 64 -6.09 16.03 -21.22
C PRO A 64 -5.27 16.45 -19.98
N ASN A 65 -5.96 16.83 -18.90
CA ASN A 65 -5.35 17.29 -17.65
C ASN A 65 -5.23 16.19 -16.58
N CYS A 66 -5.45 14.92 -16.96
CA CYS A 66 -5.39 13.80 -16.03
C CYS A 66 -4.02 13.75 -15.32
N GLN A 67 -4.08 13.65 -13.99
CA GLN A 67 -2.92 13.59 -13.10
C GLN A 67 -2.34 12.18 -12.94
N GLY A 68 -3.03 11.19 -13.51
CA GLY A 68 -2.64 9.79 -13.54
C GLY A 68 -3.03 9.01 -12.29
N SER A 69 -3.10 7.70 -12.44
CA SER A 69 -3.43 6.74 -11.38
C SER A 69 -2.39 5.63 -11.31
N LEU A 70 -2.39 4.87 -10.20
CA LEU A 70 -1.56 3.67 -10.13
C LEU A 70 -2.03 2.61 -11.13
N GLY A 71 -3.34 2.51 -11.39
CA GLY A 71 -3.89 1.62 -12.41
C GLY A 71 -3.40 1.96 -13.82
N THR A 72 -3.44 3.24 -14.21
CA THR A 72 -2.87 3.72 -15.49
C THR A 72 -1.37 3.39 -15.57
N ALA A 73 -0.64 3.54 -14.47
CA ALA A 73 0.79 3.24 -14.42
C ALA A 73 1.11 1.78 -14.70
N ILE A 74 0.29 0.88 -14.15
CA ILE A 74 0.40 -0.55 -14.41
C ILE A 74 0.12 -0.85 -15.88
N SER A 75 -0.96 -0.28 -16.44
CA SER A 75 -1.33 -0.49 -17.84
C SER A 75 -0.25 -0.03 -18.81
N GLU A 76 0.32 1.18 -18.63
CA GLU A 76 1.41 1.67 -19.49
C GLU A 76 2.69 0.82 -19.36
N ALA A 77 3.05 0.41 -18.14
CA ALA A 77 4.23 -0.42 -17.91
C ALA A 77 4.08 -1.83 -18.50
N ILE A 78 2.88 -2.41 -18.46
CA ILE A 78 2.56 -3.67 -19.12
C ILE A 78 2.64 -3.51 -20.65
N GLU A 79 2.11 -2.42 -21.21
CA GLU A 79 2.17 -2.17 -22.65
C GLU A 79 3.63 -2.05 -23.13
N LEU A 80 4.49 -1.33 -22.40
CA LEU A 80 5.92 -1.25 -22.70
C LEU A 80 6.57 -2.65 -22.70
N ALA A 81 6.31 -3.44 -21.65
CA ALA A 81 6.88 -4.78 -21.53
C ALA A 81 6.40 -5.75 -22.62
N ARG A 82 5.15 -5.60 -23.08
CA ARG A 82 4.58 -6.43 -24.16
C ARG A 82 5.12 -6.06 -25.54
N THR A 83 5.51 -4.81 -25.74
CA THR A 83 5.93 -4.28 -27.05
C THR A 83 7.45 -4.19 -27.21
N THR A 84 8.20 -4.30 -26.10
CA THR A 84 9.67 -4.22 -26.10
C THR A 84 10.29 -5.61 -25.96
N PRO A 85 11.11 -6.08 -26.93
CA PRO A 85 11.81 -7.36 -26.83
C PRO A 85 12.66 -7.45 -25.55
N ASN A 86 12.65 -8.61 -24.89
CA ASN A 86 13.38 -8.88 -23.64
C ASN A 86 13.03 -7.97 -22.46
N CYS A 87 11.96 -7.18 -22.54
CA CYS A 87 11.45 -6.42 -21.41
C CYS A 87 10.50 -7.29 -20.58
N LYS A 88 10.56 -7.16 -19.25
CA LYS A 88 9.67 -7.85 -18.32
C LYS A 88 9.03 -6.84 -17.38
N TYR A 89 7.75 -7.06 -17.12
CA TYR A 89 6.99 -6.28 -16.15
C TYR A 89 7.10 -6.91 -14.76
N THR A 90 7.14 -6.07 -13.72
CA THR A 90 7.08 -6.51 -12.33
C THR A 90 6.11 -5.64 -11.53
N LEU A 91 5.13 -6.30 -10.90
CA LEU A 91 4.17 -5.67 -10.01
C LEU A 91 4.67 -5.78 -8.57
N GLY A 92 4.78 -4.64 -7.88
CA GLY A 92 5.39 -4.56 -6.55
C GLY A 92 4.49 -4.94 -5.37
N SER A 93 3.27 -5.44 -5.60
CA SER A 93 2.31 -5.82 -4.55
C SER A 93 1.21 -6.72 -5.10
N VAL A 94 0.23 -7.11 -4.26
CA VAL A 94 -1.04 -7.78 -4.60
C VAL A 94 -0.90 -9.26 -4.98
N LEU A 95 0.13 -9.59 -5.76
CA LEU A 95 0.39 -10.93 -6.22
C LEU A 95 1.01 -11.80 -5.13
N ASN A 96 0.59 -13.06 -5.10
CA ASN A 96 0.97 -14.03 -4.07
C ASN A 96 2.49 -14.17 -3.90
N HIS A 97 3.25 -14.15 -5.00
CA HIS A 97 4.70 -14.28 -4.95
C HIS A 97 5.39 -13.06 -4.30
N VAL A 98 4.81 -11.87 -4.43
CA VAL A 98 5.35 -10.66 -3.77
C VAL A 98 5.19 -10.81 -2.27
N THR A 99 4.02 -11.24 -1.80
CA THR A 99 3.79 -11.49 -0.38
C THR A 99 4.70 -12.60 0.14
N LEU A 100 4.89 -13.67 -0.63
CA LEU A 100 5.84 -14.74 -0.30
C LEU A 100 7.26 -14.18 -0.10
N HIS A 101 7.77 -13.36 -1.02
CA HIS A 101 9.10 -12.75 -0.86
C HIS A 101 9.19 -11.85 0.37
N GLN A 102 8.10 -11.16 0.73
CA GLN A 102 8.04 -10.30 1.92
C GLN A 102 7.94 -11.08 3.24
N THR A 103 7.67 -12.39 3.22
CA THR A 103 7.60 -13.21 4.46
C THR A 103 8.90 -13.23 5.25
N ILE A 104 10.02 -12.86 4.62
CA ILE A 104 11.28 -12.66 5.33
C ILE A 104 11.13 -11.70 6.52
N ILE A 105 10.27 -10.68 6.41
CA ILE A 105 9.97 -9.73 7.49
C ILE A 105 9.45 -10.46 8.73
N GLY A 106 8.40 -11.28 8.57
CA GLY A 106 7.80 -12.01 9.68
C GLY A 106 8.67 -13.17 10.19
N LEU A 107 9.43 -13.83 9.31
CA LEU A 107 10.36 -14.89 9.70
C LEU A 107 11.53 -14.36 10.55
N GLU A 108 12.02 -13.16 10.24
CA GLU A 108 13.02 -12.47 11.06
C GLU A 108 12.41 -11.98 12.38
N ALA A 109 11.21 -11.38 12.33
CA ALA A 109 10.50 -10.92 13.53
C ALA A 109 10.19 -12.07 14.50
N GLU A 110 9.79 -13.25 14.00
CA GLU A 110 9.55 -14.45 14.81
C GLU A 110 10.78 -14.81 15.65
N LYS A 111 11.96 -14.83 15.03
CA LYS A 111 13.24 -15.10 15.73
C LYS A 111 13.61 -13.98 16.71
N GLN A 112 13.38 -12.73 16.34
CA GLN A 112 13.69 -11.59 17.21
C GLN A 112 12.80 -11.57 18.45
N MET A 113 11.52 -11.94 18.32
CA MET A 113 10.58 -12.10 19.43
C MET A 113 10.99 -13.26 20.35
N GLU A 114 11.40 -14.40 19.77
CA GLU A 114 11.96 -15.52 20.54
C GLU A 114 13.20 -15.11 21.34
N MET A 115 14.12 -14.35 20.73
CA MET A 115 15.30 -13.81 21.40
C MET A 115 14.95 -12.86 22.56
N ALA A 116 13.82 -12.16 22.46
CA ALA A 116 13.30 -11.29 23.51
C ALA A 116 12.51 -12.05 24.60
N GLY A 117 12.21 -13.34 24.39
CA GLY A 117 11.34 -14.12 25.28
C GLY A 117 9.86 -13.75 25.18
N GLU A 118 9.45 -13.12 24.07
CA GLU A 118 8.12 -12.55 23.86
C GLU A 118 7.36 -13.23 22.71
N TYR A 119 6.04 -13.10 22.71
CA TYR A 119 5.18 -13.54 21.61
C TYR A 119 4.01 -12.57 21.41
N PRO A 120 3.63 -12.21 20.18
CA PRO A 120 2.62 -11.17 19.97
C PRO A 120 1.20 -11.68 20.20
N ASP A 121 0.44 -10.93 21.01
CA ASP A 121 -1.02 -11.04 21.10
C ASP A 121 -1.69 -10.40 19.89
N THR A 122 -1.10 -9.31 19.38
CA THR A 122 -1.59 -8.60 18.19
C THR A 122 -0.44 -8.26 17.24
N VAL A 123 -0.64 -8.50 15.94
CA VAL A 123 0.26 -8.11 14.85
C VAL A 123 -0.43 -7.07 13.96
N ILE A 124 0.19 -5.90 13.80
CA ILE A 124 -0.40 -4.75 13.10
C ILE A 124 0.50 -4.31 11.94
N ALA A 125 -0.07 -4.01 10.77
CA ALA A 125 0.67 -3.37 9.69
C ALA A 125 -0.20 -2.48 8.80
N CYS A 126 0.43 -1.49 8.17
CA CYS A 126 -0.23 -0.60 7.25
C CYS A 126 -0.60 -1.32 5.94
N PHE A 127 -1.71 -0.96 5.31
CA PHE A 127 -2.29 -1.73 4.22
C PHE A 127 -2.39 -0.96 2.91
N GLY A 128 -1.39 -1.19 2.04
CA GLY A 128 -1.37 -0.75 0.65
C GLY A 128 -2.07 -1.80 -0.22
N GLY A 129 -1.32 -2.54 -1.03
CA GLY A 129 -1.84 -3.77 -1.66
C GLY A 129 -1.62 -5.04 -0.83
N GLY A 130 -1.14 -4.91 0.41
CA GLY A 130 -1.03 -6.00 1.38
C GLY A 130 0.29 -6.76 1.46
N SER A 131 1.31 -6.42 0.67
CA SER A 131 2.59 -7.16 0.67
C SER A 131 3.35 -7.07 2.00
N ASN A 132 3.49 -5.88 2.58
CA ASN A 132 4.15 -5.70 3.89
C ASN A 132 3.33 -6.35 5.03
N PHE A 133 2.00 -6.20 5.01
CA PHE A 133 1.11 -6.83 5.98
C PHE A 133 1.23 -8.35 5.94
N GLY A 134 1.09 -8.98 4.77
CA GLY A 134 1.26 -10.43 4.66
C GLY A 134 2.70 -10.87 4.99
N GLY A 135 3.69 -10.04 4.66
CA GLY A 135 5.09 -10.28 4.99
C GLY A 135 5.36 -10.41 6.49
N ILE A 136 4.82 -9.50 7.31
CA ILE A 136 4.94 -9.61 8.77
C ILE A 136 3.96 -10.64 9.35
N ALA A 137 2.71 -10.70 8.88
CA ALA A 137 1.63 -11.43 9.54
C ALA A 137 1.61 -12.93 9.24
N PHE A 138 1.91 -13.35 8.01
CA PHE A 138 1.70 -14.75 7.60
C PHE A 138 2.54 -15.75 8.39
N PRO A 139 3.82 -15.48 8.73
CA PRO A 139 4.60 -16.37 9.60
C PRO A 139 3.97 -16.61 10.97
N PHE A 140 3.40 -15.58 11.61
CA PHE A 140 2.68 -15.73 12.88
C PHE A 140 1.28 -16.36 12.69
N MET A 141 0.58 -16.03 11.61
CA MET A 141 -0.75 -16.58 11.30
C MET A 141 -0.70 -18.09 11.05
N ARG A 142 0.43 -18.60 10.54
CA ARG A 142 0.72 -20.04 10.47
C ARG A 142 0.51 -20.71 11.83
N HIS A 143 0.94 -20.10 12.94
CA HIS A 143 0.76 -20.68 14.27
C HIS A 143 -0.70 -20.65 14.73
N ASN A 144 -1.49 -19.65 14.34
CA ASN A 144 -2.93 -19.70 14.58
C ASN A 144 -3.58 -20.90 13.88
N ILE A 145 -3.20 -21.13 12.62
CA ILE A 145 -3.78 -22.18 11.77
C ILE A 145 -3.32 -23.58 12.20
N LEU A 146 -2.03 -23.77 12.44
CA LEU A 146 -1.42 -25.09 12.67
C LEU A 146 -1.34 -25.47 14.15
N GLU A 147 -1.26 -24.48 15.05
CA GLU A 147 -0.98 -24.69 16.48
C GLU A 147 -2.09 -24.14 17.39
N GLY A 148 -3.11 -23.50 16.81
CA GLY A 148 -4.25 -22.99 17.57
C GLY A 148 -3.97 -21.73 18.40
N LYS A 149 -2.87 -21.02 18.12
CA LYS A 149 -2.60 -19.68 18.66
C LYS A 149 -3.77 -18.72 18.35
N LYS A 150 -3.87 -17.64 19.11
CA LYS A 150 -4.98 -16.67 19.05
C LYS A 150 -4.52 -15.24 18.78
N THR A 151 -3.36 -15.08 18.13
CA THR A 151 -2.84 -13.77 17.75
C THR A 151 -3.82 -13.07 16.83
N ARG A 152 -4.12 -11.80 17.09
CA ARG A 152 -4.94 -10.97 16.21
C ARG A 152 -4.08 -10.36 15.11
N PHE A 153 -4.64 -10.20 13.92
CA PHE A 153 -3.95 -9.62 12.76
C PHE A 153 -4.73 -8.44 12.23
N VAL A 154 -4.17 -7.23 12.35
CA VAL A 154 -4.88 -5.98 12.07
C VAL A 154 -4.23 -5.25 10.89
N ALA A 155 -4.96 -5.13 9.79
CA ALA A 155 -4.56 -4.34 8.64
C ALA A 155 -5.09 -2.90 8.77
N ALA A 156 -4.17 -1.94 8.90
CA ALA A 156 -4.48 -0.53 9.05
C ALA A 156 -4.41 0.20 7.71
N GLU A 157 -5.54 0.70 7.20
CA GLU A 157 -5.64 1.34 5.89
C GLU A 157 -6.17 2.78 6.00
N PRO A 158 -6.11 3.61 4.94
CA PRO A 158 -6.63 4.97 5.02
C PRO A 158 -8.16 5.00 4.82
N ALA A 159 -8.86 5.82 5.59
CA ALA A 159 -10.29 6.11 5.38
C ALA A 159 -10.58 6.73 4.00
N SER A 160 -9.57 7.31 3.35
CA SER A 160 -9.65 7.84 1.99
C SER A 160 -9.48 6.78 0.89
N CYS A 161 -9.11 5.54 1.24
CA CYS A 161 -9.04 4.40 0.33
C CYS A 161 -9.31 3.08 1.09
N PRO A 162 -10.53 2.92 1.63
CA PRO A 162 -10.86 1.89 2.61
C PRO A 162 -11.40 0.61 1.96
N LYS A 163 -10.53 -0.05 1.20
CA LYS A 163 -10.88 -1.24 0.40
C LYS A 163 -11.15 -2.50 1.24
N LEU A 164 -10.52 -2.67 2.39
CA LEU A 164 -10.77 -3.81 3.28
C LEU A 164 -12.00 -3.58 4.16
N THR A 165 -12.23 -2.35 4.65
CA THR A 165 -13.37 -2.06 5.54
C THR A 165 -14.67 -1.76 4.80
N HIS A 166 -14.61 -1.10 3.63
CA HIS A 166 -15.79 -0.71 2.85
C HIS A 166 -15.85 -1.29 1.43
N GLY A 167 -14.76 -1.92 0.94
CA GLY A 167 -14.73 -2.49 -0.40
C GLY A 167 -15.59 -3.75 -0.55
N VAL A 168 -15.84 -4.12 -1.81
CA VAL A 168 -16.61 -5.34 -2.15
C VAL A 168 -15.67 -6.46 -2.56
N PHE A 169 -15.97 -7.70 -2.13
CA PHE A 169 -15.23 -8.88 -2.58
C PHE A 169 -15.80 -9.37 -3.92
N GLN A 170 -15.06 -9.19 -5.01
CA GLN A 170 -15.43 -9.67 -6.34
C GLN A 170 -14.20 -9.89 -7.22
N TYR A 171 -14.40 -10.45 -8.42
CA TYR A 171 -13.38 -10.44 -9.45
C TYR A 171 -13.22 -9.04 -10.03
N ASP A 172 -11.99 -8.53 -10.04
CA ASP A 172 -11.66 -7.22 -10.59
C ASP A 172 -10.22 -7.21 -11.14
N TYR A 173 -9.88 -6.20 -11.93
CA TYR A 173 -8.54 -6.04 -12.49
C TYR A 173 -7.59 -5.38 -11.50
N ALA A 174 -6.32 -5.77 -11.55
CA ALA A 174 -5.26 -5.11 -10.79
C ALA A 174 -4.76 -3.82 -11.48
N ASP A 175 -5.16 -3.59 -12.73
CA ASP A 175 -4.83 -2.41 -13.52
C ASP A 175 -6.08 -1.75 -14.11
N GLU A 176 -5.95 -0.48 -14.52
CA GLU A 176 -7.11 0.30 -14.99
C GLU A 176 -7.58 -0.13 -16.39
N ALA A 177 -6.67 -0.59 -17.25
CA ALA A 177 -6.98 -0.95 -18.64
C ALA A 177 -7.39 -2.43 -18.83
N GLY A 178 -7.42 -3.23 -17.76
CA GLY A 178 -7.80 -4.65 -17.82
C GLY A 178 -6.79 -5.54 -18.52
N TYR A 179 -5.49 -5.24 -18.42
CA TYR A 179 -4.42 -6.07 -18.97
C TYR A 179 -3.99 -7.23 -18.06
N THR A 180 -4.30 -7.13 -16.77
CA THR A 180 -4.07 -8.19 -15.78
C THR A 180 -5.19 -9.23 -15.84
N PRO A 181 -4.94 -10.47 -15.38
CA PRO A 181 -6.03 -11.40 -15.09
C PRO A 181 -6.96 -10.82 -14.02
N LEU A 182 -8.23 -11.23 -14.06
CA LEU A 182 -9.17 -10.94 -12.96
C LEU A 182 -8.68 -11.63 -11.67
N LEU A 183 -8.66 -10.87 -10.58
CA LEU A 183 -8.27 -11.34 -9.26
C LEU A 183 -9.50 -11.31 -8.34
N PRO A 184 -9.79 -12.38 -7.58
CA PRO A 184 -10.80 -12.34 -6.53
C PRO A 184 -10.25 -11.56 -5.34
N MET A 185 -10.73 -10.33 -5.15
CA MET A 185 -10.20 -9.42 -4.14
C MET A 185 -11.27 -8.49 -3.57
N PHE A 186 -11.00 -7.96 -2.39
CA PHE A 186 -11.65 -6.73 -1.94
C PHE A 186 -11.19 -5.57 -2.81
N THR A 187 -12.12 -4.79 -3.34
CA THR A 187 -11.86 -3.70 -4.28
C THR A 187 -12.81 -2.52 -4.09
N LEU A 188 -12.31 -1.31 -4.37
CA LEU A 188 -13.10 -0.09 -4.56
C LEU A 188 -13.48 0.14 -6.05
N GLY A 189 -13.05 -0.79 -6.93
CA GLY A 189 -13.13 -0.72 -8.39
C GLY A 189 -11.82 -0.27 -9.02
N HIS A 190 -11.37 -0.94 -10.10
CA HIS A 190 -10.11 -0.60 -10.80
C HIS A 190 -10.06 0.81 -11.41
N ASN A 191 -11.21 1.48 -11.50
CA ASN A 191 -11.33 2.88 -11.94
C ASN A 191 -11.33 3.89 -10.76
N PHE A 192 -11.19 3.43 -9.51
CA PHE A 192 -11.17 4.28 -8.33
C PHE A 192 -9.96 5.23 -8.35
N MET A 193 -10.22 6.51 -8.06
CA MET A 193 -9.19 7.54 -7.94
C MET A 193 -9.25 8.16 -6.53
N PRO A 194 -8.20 8.02 -5.71
CA PRO A 194 -8.16 8.67 -4.41
C PRO A 194 -8.08 10.19 -4.55
N ALA A 195 -8.58 10.91 -3.56
CA ALA A 195 -8.56 12.37 -3.53
C ALA A 195 -7.13 12.93 -3.67
N ASN A 196 -6.98 14.02 -4.44
CA ASN A 196 -5.68 14.64 -4.71
C ASN A 196 -4.97 15.16 -3.44
N ILE A 197 -5.75 15.50 -2.40
CA ILE A 197 -5.26 16.02 -1.11
C ILE A 197 -4.85 14.94 -0.11
N HIS A 198 -4.99 13.66 -0.48
CA HIS A 198 -4.57 12.55 0.37
C HIS A 198 -3.04 12.42 0.44
N ALA A 199 -2.44 12.68 1.60
CA ALA A 199 -1.00 12.63 1.79
C ALA A 199 -0.51 11.29 2.38
N GLY A 200 -1.41 10.47 2.94
CA GLY A 200 -1.08 9.25 3.70
C GLY A 200 -0.58 8.05 2.89
N GLY A 201 -0.50 8.14 1.56
CA GLY A 201 -0.08 7.01 0.71
C GLY A 201 -1.16 5.93 0.58
N LEU A 202 -0.81 4.64 0.49
CA LEU A 202 -1.79 3.52 0.51
C LEU A 202 -2.98 3.64 -0.48
N ARG A 203 -2.69 4.13 -1.69
CA ARG A 203 -3.68 4.59 -2.69
C ARG A 203 -4.26 3.52 -3.63
N TYR A 204 -3.85 2.26 -3.47
CA TYR A 204 -4.23 1.20 -4.40
C TYR A 204 -5.65 0.71 -4.09
N HIS A 205 -6.47 0.50 -5.13
CA HIS A 205 -7.92 0.25 -5.02
C HIS A 205 -8.28 -1.14 -4.51
N GLY A 206 -7.39 -2.12 -4.72
CA GLY A 206 -7.64 -3.53 -4.45
C GLY A 206 -6.74 -4.11 -3.36
N ALA A 207 -7.09 -5.29 -2.86
CA ALA A 207 -6.28 -6.04 -1.91
C ALA A 207 -5.67 -7.28 -2.56
N GLY A 208 -4.56 -7.80 -2.01
CA GLY A 208 -3.99 -9.07 -2.48
C GLY A 208 -4.98 -10.22 -2.34
N VAL A 209 -4.91 -11.21 -3.24
CA VAL A 209 -5.88 -12.33 -3.28
C VAL A 209 -5.90 -13.12 -1.97
N ILE A 210 -4.72 -13.53 -1.48
CA ILE A 210 -4.61 -14.29 -0.23
C ILE A 210 -5.14 -13.47 0.95
N VAL A 211 -4.76 -12.19 1.05
CA VAL A 211 -5.24 -11.32 2.14
C VAL A 211 -6.75 -11.17 2.07
N SER A 212 -7.31 -10.97 0.89
CA SER A 212 -8.75 -10.81 0.71
C SER A 212 -9.51 -12.05 1.17
N GLN A 213 -9.00 -13.24 0.84
CA GLN A 213 -9.58 -14.50 1.30
C GLN A 213 -9.47 -14.66 2.82
N LEU A 214 -8.30 -14.33 3.40
CA LEU A 214 -8.09 -14.40 4.86
C LEU A 214 -9.01 -13.45 5.64
N LEU A 215 -9.25 -12.24 5.14
CA LEU A 215 -10.22 -11.31 5.72
C LEU A 215 -11.65 -11.86 5.63
N LYS A 216 -12.04 -12.37 4.46
CA LYS A 216 -13.36 -12.97 4.23
C LYS A 216 -13.62 -14.18 5.15
N ASP A 217 -12.59 -14.97 5.42
CA ASP A 217 -12.65 -16.16 6.26
C ASP A 217 -12.48 -15.85 7.76
N GLY A 218 -12.29 -14.57 8.13
CA GLY A 218 -12.19 -14.13 9.54
C GLY A 218 -10.84 -14.41 10.20
N TYR A 219 -9.78 -14.62 9.44
CA TYR A 219 -8.41 -14.82 9.98
C TYR A 219 -7.69 -13.51 10.30
N MET A 220 -8.21 -12.38 9.83
CA MET A 220 -7.67 -11.06 10.09
C MET A 220 -8.78 -10.02 10.17
N GLU A 221 -8.44 -8.87 10.73
CA GLU A 221 -9.30 -7.71 10.90
C GLU A 221 -8.72 -6.54 10.09
N ALA A 222 -9.56 -5.59 9.73
CA ALA A 222 -9.15 -4.35 9.08
C ALA A 222 -9.69 -3.16 9.85
N MET A 223 -8.93 -2.06 9.84
CA MET A 223 -9.37 -0.77 10.32
C MET A 223 -8.94 0.31 9.35
N ASP A 224 -9.82 1.26 9.08
CA ASP A 224 -9.48 2.47 8.36
C ASP A 224 -9.26 3.65 9.33
N LEU A 225 -8.32 4.51 8.96
CA LEU A 225 -7.83 5.60 9.79
C LEU A 225 -7.82 6.91 9.02
N ASN A 226 -8.19 7.97 9.72
CA ASN A 226 -8.19 9.32 9.18
C ASN A 226 -6.77 9.87 9.11
N GLN A 227 -6.40 10.53 8.01
CA GLN A 227 -5.01 10.92 7.82
C GLN A 227 -4.48 11.88 8.91
N LEU A 228 -5.31 12.80 9.42
CA LEU A 228 -4.90 13.69 10.52
C LEU A 228 -4.48 12.91 11.77
N GLU A 229 -5.23 11.87 12.14
CA GLU A 229 -4.89 10.99 13.26
C GLU A 229 -3.59 10.22 12.99
N THR A 230 -3.40 9.74 11.75
CA THR A 230 -2.15 9.02 11.42
C THR A 230 -0.93 9.93 11.52
N PHE A 231 -1.01 11.18 11.07
CA PHE A 231 0.10 12.12 11.21
C PHE A 231 0.34 12.53 12.65
N GLU A 232 -0.71 12.70 13.46
CA GLU A 232 -0.57 12.93 14.91
C GLU A 232 0.19 11.76 15.58
N ALA A 233 -0.20 10.53 15.29
CA ALA A 233 0.47 9.32 15.75
C ALA A 233 1.94 9.26 15.27
N GLY A 234 2.19 9.60 14.01
CA GLY A 234 3.53 9.64 13.44
C GLY A 234 4.43 10.69 14.10
N MET A 235 3.89 11.86 14.43
CA MET A 235 4.60 12.91 15.16
C MET A 235 4.94 12.47 16.59
N LEU A 236 3.98 11.86 17.30
CA LEU A 236 4.21 11.31 18.63
C LEU A 236 5.32 10.25 18.61
N PHE A 237 5.26 9.31 17.66
CA PHE A 237 6.27 8.28 17.50
C PHE A 237 7.66 8.87 17.21
N ALA A 238 7.75 9.85 16.30
CA ALA A 238 9.02 10.50 16.01
C ALA A 238 9.62 11.24 17.22
N GLN A 239 8.77 11.85 18.06
CA GLN A 239 9.19 12.55 19.27
C GLN A 239 9.62 11.58 20.39
N ALA A 240 8.98 10.41 20.48
CA ALA A 240 9.28 9.40 21.48
C ALA A 240 10.50 8.53 21.10
N GLU A 241 10.56 8.07 19.85
CA GLU A 241 11.50 7.04 19.38
C GLU A 241 12.62 7.60 18.48
N GLY A 242 12.54 8.86 18.06
CA GLY A 242 13.56 9.52 17.23
C GLY A 242 13.56 9.11 15.75
N ILE A 243 12.63 8.26 15.31
CA ILE A 243 12.47 7.84 13.91
C ILE A 243 11.29 8.56 13.29
N ILE A 244 11.51 9.28 12.18
CA ILE A 244 10.41 9.84 11.38
C ILE A 244 9.82 8.71 10.52
N PRO A 245 8.59 8.23 10.78
CA PRO A 245 7.98 7.13 10.02
C PRO A 245 7.52 7.59 8.62
N ALA A 246 7.35 6.66 7.69
CA ALA A 246 6.69 6.98 6.43
C ALA A 246 5.19 7.30 6.69
N PRO A 247 4.54 8.19 5.90
CA PRO A 247 3.11 8.44 6.02
C PRO A 247 2.25 7.16 5.92
N GLU A 248 2.69 6.19 5.12
CA GLU A 248 2.08 4.87 5.08
C GLU A 248 2.18 4.15 6.45
N SER A 249 3.36 4.10 7.05
CA SER A 249 3.60 3.44 8.34
C SER A 249 2.89 4.12 9.52
N CYS A 250 2.61 5.42 9.42
CA CYS A 250 1.80 6.15 10.39
C CYS A 250 0.43 5.51 10.66
N HIS A 251 -0.14 4.79 9.67
CA HIS A 251 -1.40 4.06 9.85
C HIS A 251 -1.23 2.89 10.84
N ALA A 252 -0.13 2.13 10.73
CA ALA A 252 0.17 1.06 11.68
C ALA A 252 0.44 1.61 13.08
N ILE A 253 1.13 2.75 13.18
CA ILE A 253 1.42 3.41 14.46
C ILE A 253 0.13 3.89 15.12
N ALA A 254 -0.76 4.57 14.39
CA ALA A 254 -2.06 5.00 14.91
C ALA A 254 -2.92 3.81 15.37
N ALA A 255 -2.98 2.74 14.58
CA ALA A 255 -3.63 1.49 14.97
C ALA A 255 -3.05 0.90 16.26
N THR A 256 -1.72 0.89 16.39
CA THR A 256 -1.01 0.41 17.58
C THR A 256 -1.33 1.26 18.81
N ILE A 257 -1.40 2.59 18.66
CA ILE A 257 -1.78 3.49 19.75
C ILE A 257 -3.24 3.26 20.18
N ARG A 258 -4.17 3.03 19.25
CA ARG A 258 -5.56 2.65 19.58
C ARG A 258 -5.59 1.34 20.36
N GLU A 259 -4.85 0.34 19.91
CA GLU A 259 -4.78 -0.96 20.57
C GLU A 259 -4.18 -0.86 21.98
N ALA A 260 -3.11 -0.08 22.16
CA ALA A 260 -2.53 0.18 23.48
C ALA A 260 -3.50 0.92 24.42
N LYS A 261 -4.30 1.87 23.90
CA LYS A 261 -5.36 2.55 24.66
C LYS A 261 -6.46 1.57 25.09
N ARG A 262 -6.90 0.68 24.18
CA ARG A 262 -7.85 -0.41 24.49
C ARG A 262 -7.32 -1.29 25.62
N CYS A 263 -6.07 -1.75 25.54
CA CYS A 263 -5.44 -2.56 26.59
C CYS A 263 -5.44 -1.86 27.94
N LYS A 264 -5.14 -0.55 27.96
CA LYS A 264 -5.18 0.28 29.17
C LYS A 264 -6.59 0.39 29.76
N GLU A 265 -7.61 0.58 28.92
CA GLU A 265 -9.02 0.68 29.34
C GLU A 265 -9.53 -0.65 29.89
N GLU A 266 -9.11 -1.77 29.29
CA GLU A 266 -9.48 -3.12 29.73
C GLU A 266 -8.62 -3.65 30.90
N GLY A 267 -7.53 -2.95 31.26
CA GLY A 267 -6.58 -3.38 32.29
C GLY A 267 -5.82 -4.66 31.92
N LYS A 268 -5.56 -4.87 30.61
CA LYS A 268 -4.85 -6.03 30.08
C LYS A 268 -3.42 -5.66 29.69
N GLU A 269 -2.51 -6.57 29.99
CA GLU A 269 -1.15 -6.57 29.47
C GLU A 269 -1.12 -7.44 28.22
N GLU A 270 -0.83 -6.83 27.06
CA GLU A 270 -0.75 -7.51 25.76
C GLU A 270 0.53 -7.07 25.04
N THR A 271 1.17 -8.00 24.33
CA THR A 271 2.34 -7.74 23.49
C THR A 271 1.88 -7.41 22.07
N ILE A 272 2.15 -6.18 21.62
CA ILE A 272 1.77 -5.69 20.28
C ILE A 272 3.01 -5.58 19.39
N LEU A 273 3.04 -6.37 18.32
CA LEU A 273 4.04 -6.28 17.25
C LEU A 273 3.47 -5.46 16.10
N PHE A 274 4.14 -4.39 15.69
CA PHE A 274 3.74 -3.64 14.50
C PHE A 274 4.86 -3.51 13.47
N CYS A 275 4.50 -3.46 12.19
CA CYS A 275 5.44 -3.30 11.09
C CYS A 275 5.66 -1.82 10.75
N LEU A 276 6.80 -1.26 11.18
CA LEU A 276 7.31 0.02 10.67
C LEU A 276 7.85 -0.15 9.24
N SER A 277 6.97 -0.04 8.25
CA SER A 277 7.24 -0.39 6.85
C SER A 277 8.23 0.54 6.13
N GLY A 278 8.56 1.70 6.69
CA GLY A 278 9.58 2.60 6.13
C GLY A 278 9.73 3.91 6.92
N HIS A 279 10.78 4.66 6.59
CA HIS A 279 11.05 5.99 7.14
C HIS A 279 10.45 7.11 6.26
N GLY A 280 10.18 8.27 6.86
CA GLY A 280 9.55 9.43 6.23
C GLY A 280 10.50 10.52 5.73
N LEU A 281 11.83 10.32 5.81
CA LEU A 281 12.82 11.34 5.44
C LEU A 281 12.66 11.93 4.03
N ILE A 282 12.07 11.17 3.09
CA ILE A 282 11.81 11.59 1.71
C ILE A 282 10.32 11.87 1.44
N ASP A 283 9.52 11.96 2.50
CA ASP A 283 8.09 12.30 2.51
C ASP A 283 7.81 13.58 3.30
N MET A 284 8.82 14.40 3.57
CA MET A 284 8.69 15.61 4.39
C MET A 284 7.65 16.59 3.86
N ALA A 285 7.41 16.66 2.55
CA ALA A 285 6.33 17.48 1.99
C ALA A 285 4.94 17.09 2.54
N SER A 286 4.72 15.81 2.87
CA SER A 286 3.48 15.37 3.50
C SER A 286 3.41 15.77 4.98
N TYR A 287 4.54 15.76 5.69
CA TYR A 287 4.66 16.31 7.04
C TYR A 287 4.46 17.82 7.06
N ASP A 288 5.01 18.55 6.09
CA ASP A 288 4.87 20.01 5.99
C ASP A 288 3.39 20.41 5.86
N LEU A 289 2.62 19.67 5.06
CA LEU A 289 1.16 19.88 4.95
C LEU A 289 0.44 19.70 6.29
N TYR A 290 0.86 18.70 7.08
CA TYR A 290 0.30 18.49 8.42
C TYR A 290 0.71 19.61 9.38
N LEU A 291 2.00 19.95 9.44
CA LEU A 291 2.57 20.97 10.31
C LEU A 291 2.04 22.38 9.99
N SER A 292 1.72 22.67 8.73
CA SER A 292 1.11 23.93 8.31
C SER A 292 -0.41 23.99 8.55
N GLY A 293 -1.01 22.91 9.07
CA GLY A 293 -2.47 22.79 9.23
C GLY A 293 -3.23 22.74 7.90
N SER A 294 -2.55 22.48 6.78
CA SER A 294 -3.15 22.45 5.44
C SER A 294 -3.68 21.06 5.05
N LEU A 295 -3.34 20.02 5.82
CA LEU A 295 -3.86 18.67 5.63
C LEU A 295 -5.31 18.57 6.13
N GLN A 296 -6.17 17.88 5.39
CA GLN A 296 -7.59 17.71 5.72
C GLN A 296 -7.99 16.25 5.58
N ASN A 297 -8.87 15.74 6.45
CA ASN A 297 -9.38 14.38 6.27
C ASN A 297 -10.15 14.23 4.96
N CYS A 298 -10.08 13.03 4.39
CA CYS A 298 -10.86 12.61 3.25
C CYS A 298 -11.40 11.23 3.57
N GLU A 299 -12.71 11.09 3.50
CA GLU A 299 -13.38 9.82 3.77
C GLU A 299 -14.10 9.39 2.48
N VAL A 300 -14.08 8.10 2.20
CA VAL A 300 -14.85 7.48 1.12
C VAL A 300 -16.05 6.80 1.75
N THR A 301 -17.25 7.21 1.36
CA THR A 301 -18.48 6.63 1.90
C THR A 301 -18.87 5.34 1.18
N ASP A 302 -19.72 4.52 1.79
CA ASP A 302 -20.30 3.33 1.13
C ASP A 302 -21.01 3.67 -0.18
N GLU A 303 -21.63 4.86 -0.27
CA GLU A 303 -22.27 5.34 -1.49
C GLU A 303 -21.26 5.64 -2.60
N ASP A 304 -20.09 6.19 -2.25
CA ASP A 304 -19.00 6.43 -3.19
C ASP A 304 -18.41 5.12 -3.70
N VAL A 305 -18.22 4.14 -2.79
CA VAL A 305 -17.79 2.79 -3.17
C VAL A 305 -18.79 2.18 -4.14
N LYS A 306 -20.07 2.15 -3.77
CA LYS A 306 -21.14 1.59 -4.62
C LYS A 306 -21.17 2.26 -6.00
N ARG A 307 -21.07 3.59 -6.05
CA ARG A 307 -21.06 4.35 -7.31
C ARG A 307 -19.87 3.98 -8.20
N ASN A 308 -18.70 3.69 -7.63
CA ASN A 308 -17.53 3.26 -8.41
C ASN A 308 -17.68 1.81 -8.88
N ILE A 309 -18.16 0.93 -8.01
CA ILE A 309 -18.43 -0.48 -8.34
C ILE A 309 -19.49 -0.62 -9.44
N ASP A 310 -20.56 0.18 -9.43
CA ASP A 310 -21.61 0.12 -10.45
C ASP A 310 -21.15 0.64 -11.83
N LYS A 311 -19.97 1.29 -11.92
CA LYS A 311 -19.37 1.71 -13.19
C LYS A 311 -18.45 0.67 -13.82
N ILE A 312 -18.11 -0.40 -13.09
CA ILE A 312 -17.27 -1.48 -13.62
C ILE A 312 -18.14 -2.69 -13.96
N GLU A 313 -17.69 -3.48 -14.93
CA GLU A 313 -18.37 -4.69 -15.32
C GLU A 313 -18.35 -5.71 -14.17
N LYS A 314 -19.48 -6.37 -13.92
CA LYS A 314 -19.60 -7.39 -12.87
C LYS A 314 -19.22 -8.73 -13.47
N TYR A 315 -18.14 -9.31 -12.97
CA TYR A 315 -17.68 -10.64 -13.35
C TYR A 315 -18.18 -11.65 -12.30
N VAL A 316 -18.94 -12.65 -12.75
CA VAL A 316 -19.49 -13.75 -11.91
C VAL A 316 -18.51 -14.91 -11.88
#